data_AF-A0A833WES6-F1
#
_entry.id   AF-A0A833WES6-F1
#
_cell.length_a   1.000
_cell.length_b   1.000
_cell.length_c   1.000
_cell.angle_alpha   90.00
_cell.angle_beta   90.00
_cell.angle_gamma   90.00
#
_symmetry.space_group_name_H-M   'P 1'
#
loop_
_entity.id
_entity.type
_entity.pdbx_description
1 polymer ?
#
loop_
_entity_poly.entity_id
_entity_poly.type
_entity_poly.pdbx_seq_one_letter_code
_entity_poly.pdbx_strand_id
1 'polypeptide(L)'
;MIKLIGIESGIAQAIFSAVKAVNLVDFIFGKIAKEKRELLYRVRDGKRRNILMSAVQHRQAEIFGMICRLKKATATLLPTRDNHGNNILHVAGTLTEFSPLLEDITGAALKMQTEVQWFKEVESLCNPMFSNERNYICRFES
;
A
#
# COMPACT_ATOMS: atom_id res chain seq x y z
N MET A 1 -16.41 -27.56 -8.12
CA MET A 1 -16.06 -26.67 -7.00
C MET A 1 -16.11 -25.22 -7.50
N ILE A 2 -16.73 -24.34 -6.73
CA ILE A 2 -17.61 -23.26 -7.20
C ILE A 2 -16.84 -22.05 -7.79
N LYS A 3 -17.28 -21.56 -8.97
CA LYS A 3 -16.94 -20.25 -9.54
C LYS A 3 -17.43 -19.13 -8.59
N LEU A 4 -16.56 -18.60 -7.73
CA LEU A 4 -16.78 -17.34 -7.01
C LEU A 4 -16.01 -16.15 -7.63
N ILE A 5 -15.39 -16.36 -8.78
CA ILE A 5 -14.42 -15.41 -9.36
C ILE A 5 -15.09 -14.15 -9.95
N GLY A 6 -16.38 -14.18 -10.32
CA GLY A 6 -17.02 -13.04 -11.01
C GLY A 6 -17.37 -11.84 -10.13
N ILE A 7 -17.98 -12.10 -8.95
CA ILE A 7 -18.52 -11.02 -8.09
C ILE A 7 -17.45 -10.49 -7.13
N GLU A 8 -16.59 -11.38 -6.59
CA GLU A 8 -15.41 -10.96 -5.81
C GLU A 8 -14.44 -10.15 -6.69
N SER A 9 -14.34 -10.44 -8.00
CA SER A 9 -13.52 -9.66 -8.94
C SER A 9 -14.03 -8.23 -9.15
N GLY A 10 -15.34 -8.02 -9.31
CA GLY A 10 -15.90 -6.68 -9.50
C GLY A 10 -15.76 -5.79 -8.26
N ILE A 11 -16.02 -6.35 -7.07
CA ILE A 11 -15.85 -5.65 -5.79
C ILE A 11 -14.36 -5.37 -5.54
N ALA A 12 -13.48 -6.35 -5.73
CA ALA A 12 -12.05 -6.15 -5.59
C ALA A 12 -11.53 -5.04 -6.52
N GLN A 13 -11.95 -5.06 -7.79
CA GLN A 13 -11.59 -4.04 -8.76
C GLN A 13 -12.07 -2.65 -8.33
N ALA A 14 -13.33 -2.52 -7.87
CA ALA A 14 -13.86 -1.26 -7.36
C ALA A 14 -13.07 -0.74 -6.14
N ILE A 15 -12.69 -1.62 -5.22
CA ILE A 15 -11.88 -1.28 -4.05
C ILE A 15 -10.50 -0.75 -4.48
N PHE A 16 -9.80 -1.47 -5.36
CA PHE A 16 -8.48 -1.03 -5.79
C PHE A 16 -8.53 0.21 -6.69
N SER A 17 -9.57 0.37 -7.51
CA SER A 17 -9.81 1.62 -8.24
C SER A 17 -10.08 2.78 -7.30
N ALA A 18 -10.78 2.56 -6.19
CA ALA A 18 -10.99 3.58 -5.17
C ALA A 18 -9.68 3.94 -4.44
N VAL A 19 -8.83 2.95 -4.12
CA VAL A 19 -7.52 3.20 -3.49
C VAL A 19 -6.59 3.97 -4.42
N LYS A 20 -6.72 3.77 -5.74
CA LYS A 20 -5.98 4.50 -6.77
C LYS A 20 -6.44 5.94 -6.91
N ALA A 21 -7.70 6.22 -6.64
CA ALA A 21 -8.30 7.53 -6.82
C ALA A 21 -8.12 8.39 -5.56
N VAL A 22 -7.72 9.64 -5.75
CA VAL A 22 -7.33 10.58 -4.68
C VAL A 22 -8.50 10.97 -3.74
N ASN A 23 -9.76 10.73 -4.11
CA ASN A 23 -10.93 11.31 -3.42
C ASN A 23 -11.98 10.30 -2.91
N LEU A 24 -11.58 9.07 -2.54
CA LEU A 24 -12.53 8.01 -2.12
C LEU A 24 -12.22 7.37 -0.75
N VAL A 25 -11.44 8.07 0.09
CA VAL A 25 -11.13 7.68 1.49
C VAL A 25 -12.42 7.34 2.27
N ASP A 26 -13.44 8.20 2.17
CA ASP A 26 -14.73 8.01 2.85
C ASP A 26 -15.49 6.76 2.35
N PHE A 27 -15.40 6.45 1.06
CA PHE A 27 -16.02 5.26 0.48
C PHE A 27 -15.35 3.98 0.98
N ILE A 28 -14.01 3.97 0.97
CA ILE A 28 -13.21 2.85 1.46
C ILE A 28 -13.47 2.64 2.96
N PHE A 29 -13.43 3.69 3.77
CA PHE A 29 -13.61 3.57 5.21
C PHE A 29 -15.07 3.28 5.61
N GLY A 30 -16.02 4.02 5.04
CA GLY A 30 -17.45 3.93 5.37
C GLY A 30 -18.03 2.55 5.07
N LYS A 31 -17.71 1.96 3.91
CA LYS A 31 -18.23 0.64 3.54
C LYS A 31 -17.31 -0.52 3.95
N ILE A 32 -16.00 -0.42 3.78
CA ILE A 32 -15.11 -1.59 3.96
C ILE A 32 -14.70 -1.75 5.43
N ALA A 33 -14.30 -0.67 6.11
CA ALA A 33 -13.80 -0.77 7.48
C ALA A 33 -14.90 -0.90 8.55
N LYS A 34 -16.11 -0.39 8.28
CA LYS A 34 -17.25 -0.47 9.20
C LYS A 34 -18.17 -1.66 8.93
N GLU A 35 -18.60 -1.86 7.69
CA GLU A 35 -19.65 -2.85 7.38
C GLU A 35 -19.09 -4.21 6.94
N LYS A 36 -17.91 -4.24 6.30
CA LYS A 36 -17.37 -5.45 5.65
C LYS A 36 -15.87 -5.66 5.89
N ARG A 37 -15.48 -5.74 7.16
CA ARG A 37 -14.07 -5.85 7.60
C ARG A 37 -13.34 -7.06 7.01
N GLU A 38 -14.05 -8.13 6.71
CA GLU A 38 -13.55 -9.34 6.05
C GLU A 38 -12.90 -9.05 4.69
N LEU A 39 -13.36 -8.00 4.00
CA LEU A 39 -12.81 -7.60 2.71
C LEU A 39 -11.37 -7.09 2.82
N LEU A 40 -11.00 -6.44 3.95
CA LEU A 40 -9.61 -6.03 4.19
C LEU A 40 -8.66 -7.22 4.09
N TYR A 41 -9.08 -8.38 4.59
CA TYR A 41 -8.26 -9.58 4.69
C TYR A 41 -8.29 -10.46 3.44
N ARG A 42 -9.42 -10.52 2.73
CA ARG A 42 -9.64 -11.42 1.58
C ARG A 42 -9.24 -10.82 0.24
N VAL A 43 -9.43 -9.52 0.06
CA VAL A 43 -9.26 -8.88 -1.25
C VAL A 43 -7.78 -8.72 -1.58
N ARG A 44 -7.42 -9.09 -2.82
CA ARG A 44 -6.07 -8.98 -3.37
C ARG A 44 -6.15 -8.46 -4.80
N ASP A 45 -5.17 -7.66 -5.20
CA ASP A 45 -5.09 -7.17 -6.58
C ASP A 45 -4.48 -8.25 -7.50
N GLY A 46 -4.36 -7.94 -8.79
CA GLY A 46 -3.78 -8.86 -9.78
C GLY A 46 -2.33 -9.28 -9.50
N LYS A 47 -1.61 -8.58 -8.61
CA LYS A 47 -0.24 -8.92 -8.17
C LYS A 47 -0.21 -9.58 -6.79
N ARG A 48 -1.36 -10.04 -6.27
CA ARG A 48 -1.55 -10.54 -4.89
C ARG A 48 -1.23 -9.52 -3.80
N ARG A 49 -1.26 -8.22 -4.11
CA ARG A 49 -1.08 -7.17 -3.11
C ARG A 49 -2.38 -6.96 -2.36
N ASN A 50 -2.28 -6.75 -1.06
CA ASN A 50 -3.42 -6.36 -0.24
C ASN A 50 -3.65 -4.85 -0.29
N ILE A 51 -4.73 -4.40 0.34
CA ILE A 51 -5.12 -2.99 0.39
C ILE A 51 -4.04 -2.09 1.02
N LEU A 52 -3.26 -2.60 1.99
CA LEU A 52 -2.20 -1.85 2.64
C LEU A 52 -1.03 -1.59 1.69
N MET A 53 -0.58 -2.61 0.97
CA MET A 53 0.47 -2.48 -0.06
C MET A 53 0.02 -1.58 -1.21
N SER A 54 -1.25 -1.67 -1.62
CA SER A 54 -1.80 -0.78 -2.65
C SER A 54 -1.88 0.67 -2.16
N ALA A 55 -2.30 0.93 -0.93
CA ALA A 55 -2.29 2.28 -0.36
C ALA A 55 -0.87 2.87 -0.37
N VAL A 56 0.13 2.05 -0.05
CA VAL A 56 1.53 2.49 -0.07
C VAL A 56 2.03 2.80 -1.48
N GLN A 57 1.70 1.94 -2.45
CA GLN A 57 2.09 2.16 -3.84
C GLN A 57 1.56 3.49 -4.40
N HIS A 58 0.33 3.87 -4.03
CA HIS A 58 -0.34 5.07 -4.56
C HIS A 58 -0.19 6.30 -3.65
N ARG A 59 0.76 6.26 -2.70
CA ARG A 59 1.06 7.35 -1.75
C ARG A 59 -0.18 7.85 -0.97
N GLN A 60 -1.11 6.94 -0.67
CA GLN A 60 -2.36 7.24 0.04
C GLN A 60 -2.14 7.25 1.55
N ALA A 61 -1.51 8.30 2.06
CA ALA A 61 -1.14 8.45 3.46
C ALA A 61 -2.33 8.30 4.42
N GLU A 62 -3.50 8.84 4.06
CA GLU A 62 -4.70 8.74 4.90
C GLU A 62 -5.22 7.30 5.00
N ILE A 63 -5.34 6.59 3.86
CA ILE A 63 -5.78 5.19 3.83
C ILE A 63 -4.80 4.31 4.61
N PHE A 64 -3.50 4.51 4.39
CA PHE A 64 -2.45 3.81 5.10
C PHE A 64 -2.54 4.03 6.61
N GLY A 65 -2.55 5.30 7.05
CA GLY A 65 -2.65 5.65 8.47
C GLY A 65 -3.91 5.12 9.14
N MET A 66 -5.05 5.12 8.45
CA MET A 66 -6.29 4.55 8.95
C MET A 66 -6.20 3.03 9.16
N ILE A 67 -5.68 2.28 8.20
CA ILE A 67 -5.51 0.83 8.34
C ILE A 67 -4.52 0.53 9.46
N CYS A 68 -3.42 1.29 9.55
CA CYS A 68 -2.42 1.15 10.60
C CYS A 68 -2.99 1.31 12.02
N ARG A 69 -3.97 2.22 12.20
CA ARG A 69 -4.70 2.38 13.49
C ARG A 69 -5.52 1.13 13.87
N LEU A 70 -5.91 0.31 12.91
CA LEU A 70 -6.59 -0.97 13.14
C LEU A 70 -5.57 -2.08 13.42
N LYS A 71 -5.00 -2.12 14.63
CA LYS A 71 -3.89 -3.05 15.02
C LYS A 71 -4.03 -4.49 14.51
N LYS A 72 -5.23 -5.09 14.61
CA LYS A 72 -5.49 -6.47 14.12
C LYS A 72 -5.39 -6.59 12.60
N ALA A 73 -5.92 -5.61 11.87
CA ALA A 73 -5.81 -5.57 10.42
C ALA A 73 -4.34 -5.39 10.01
N THR A 74 -3.64 -4.44 10.63
CA THR A 74 -2.21 -4.21 10.41
C THR A 74 -1.40 -5.49 10.62
N ALA A 75 -1.51 -6.15 11.78
CA ALA A 75 -0.77 -7.37 12.08
C ALA A 75 -1.00 -8.51 11.08
N THR A 76 -2.19 -8.56 10.46
CA THR A 76 -2.54 -9.60 9.47
C THR A 76 -2.08 -9.25 8.06
N LEU A 77 -2.15 -7.96 7.68
CA LEU A 77 -1.85 -7.50 6.32
C LEU A 77 -0.36 -7.26 6.12
N LEU A 78 0.32 -6.78 7.15
CA LEU A 78 1.72 -6.38 7.10
C LEU A 78 2.68 -7.49 6.61
N PRO A 79 2.55 -8.77 7.02
CA PRO A 79 3.44 -9.85 6.57
C PRO A 79 3.20 -10.31 5.11
N THR A 80 2.26 -9.70 4.38
CA THR A 80 1.93 -10.11 3.02
C THR A 80 3.08 -9.79 2.07
N ARG A 81 3.33 -10.70 1.12
CA ARG A 81 4.23 -10.49 -0.02
C ARG A 81 3.44 -10.56 -1.32
N ASP A 82 3.85 -9.76 -2.31
CA ASP A 82 3.28 -9.81 -3.66
C ASP A 82 3.78 -11.03 -4.45
N ASN A 83 3.34 -11.19 -5.69
CA ASN A 83 3.78 -12.29 -6.58
C ASN A 83 5.30 -12.36 -6.81
N HIS A 84 6.04 -11.28 -6.58
CA HIS A 84 7.48 -11.21 -6.75
C HIS A 84 8.24 -11.32 -5.42
N GLY A 85 7.53 -11.56 -4.31
CA GLY A 85 8.13 -11.62 -2.97
C GLY A 85 8.36 -10.26 -2.33
N ASN A 86 7.91 -9.15 -2.95
CA ASN A 86 8.08 -7.81 -2.40
C ASN A 86 7.21 -7.62 -1.17
N ASN A 87 7.80 -7.12 -0.08
CA ASN A 87 7.05 -6.67 1.09
C ASN A 87 6.66 -5.18 0.96
N ILE A 88 5.96 -4.64 1.95
CA ILE A 88 5.48 -3.26 1.95
C ILE A 88 6.62 -2.22 1.82
N LEU A 89 7.82 -2.50 2.35
CA LEU A 89 8.98 -1.61 2.26
C LEU A 89 9.55 -1.57 0.84
N HIS A 90 9.59 -2.71 0.14
CA HIS A 90 9.94 -2.74 -1.29
C HIS A 90 8.97 -1.89 -2.12
N VAL A 91 7.66 -1.95 -1.80
CA VAL A 91 6.65 -1.13 -2.46
C VAL A 91 6.82 0.36 -2.13
N ALA A 92 7.16 0.70 -0.89
CA ALA A 92 7.41 2.08 -0.46
C ALA A 92 8.66 2.68 -1.15
N GLY A 93 9.71 1.88 -1.34
CA GLY A 93 10.95 2.30 -2.00
C GLY A 93 10.90 2.28 -3.53
N THR A 94 9.79 1.85 -4.14
CA THR A 94 9.64 1.87 -5.60
C THR A 94 9.26 3.28 -6.06
N LEU A 95 10.02 3.81 -7.03
CA LEU A 95 9.63 5.01 -7.78
C LEU A 95 8.47 4.63 -8.72
N THR A 96 7.32 5.28 -8.57
CA THR A 96 6.12 4.94 -9.35
C THR A 96 5.58 6.16 -10.10
N GLU A 97 4.77 5.93 -11.13
CA GLU A 97 3.99 6.99 -11.81
C GLU A 97 3.02 7.76 -10.86
N PHE A 98 2.75 7.22 -9.67
CA PHE A 98 1.96 7.85 -8.62
C PHE A 98 2.79 8.76 -7.71
N SER A 99 4.11 8.62 -7.76
CA SER A 99 4.98 9.72 -7.33
C SER A 99 4.65 10.88 -8.26
N PRO A 100 4.38 12.10 -7.75
CA PRO A 100 4.03 13.27 -8.56
C PRO A 100 5.21 13.72 -9.44
N LEU A 101 5.53 12.90 -10.44
CA LEU A 101 6.68 13.00 -11.33
C LEU A 101 6.36 13.86 -12.55
N LEU A 102 5.09 14.18 -12.79
CA LEU A 102 4.70 15.00 -13.92
C LEU A 102 4.83 16.49 -13.59
N GLU A 103 5.79 17.07 -14.31
CA GLU A 103 5.95 18.47 -14.68
C GLU A 103 6.56 19.42 -13.63
N ASP A 104 7.46 20.22 -14.19
CA ASP A 104 8.17 21.38 -13.70
C ASP A 104 9.39 21.27 -12.75
N ILE A 105 10.28 22.21 -13.04
CA ILE A 105 11.69 22.40 -12.62
C ILE A 105 11.86 22.59 -11.10
N THR A 106 10.78 22.57 -10.32
CA THR A 106 10.77 22.68 -8.84
C THR A 106 11.45 21.52 -8.09
N GLY A 107 12.11 20.61 -8.83
CA GLY A 107 13.35 19.98 -8.39
C GLY A 107 13.23 18.49 -8.11
N ALA A 108 13.96 17.67 -8.88
CA ALA A 108 14.13 16.24 -8.60
C ALA A 108 14.55 15.95 -7.15
N ALA A 109 15.31 16.87 -6.53
CA ALA A 109 15.69 16.81 -5.13
C ALA A 109 14.50 16.88 -4.16
N LEU A 110 13.54 17.81 -4.36
CA LEU A 110 12.35 17.92 -3.50
C LEU A 110 11.46 16.67 -3.65
N LYS A 111 11.36 16.13 -4.88
CA LYS A 111 10.65 14.88 -5.16
C LYS A 111 11.30 13.69 -4.44
N MET A 112 12.63 13.56 -4.51
CA MET A 112 13.35 12.54 -3.76
C MET A 112 13.20 12.72 -2.24
N GLN A 113 13.17 13.95 -1.74
CA GLN A 113 12.93 14.21 -0.32
C GLN A 113 11.54 13.73 0.12
N THR A 114 10.50 13.99 -0.68
CA THR A 114 9.15 13.49 -0.40
C THR A 114 9.09 11.97 -0.41
N GLU A 115 9.75 11.32 -1.37
CA GLU A 115 9.81 9.85 -1.44
C GLU A 115 10.59 9.24 -0.26
N VAL A 116 11.70 9.88 0.16
CA VAL A 116 12.45 9.49 1.37
C VAL A 116 11.60 9.67 2.62
N GLN A 117 10.84 10.76 2.72
CA GLN A 117 9.95 11.02 3.84
C GLN A 117 8.82 9.99 3.90
N TRP A 118 8.20 9.69 2.76
CA TRP A 118 7.19 8.66 2.62
C TRP A 118 7.72 7.28 3.05
N PHE A 119 8.91 6.91 2.60
CA PHE A 119 9.55 5.66 3.00
C PHE A 119 9.74 5.58 4.51
N LYS A 120 10.25 6.66 5.14
CA LYS A 120 10.45 6.74 6.60
C LYS A 120 9.15 6.62 7.38
N GLU A 121 8.06 7.20 6.90
CA GLU A 121 6.74 7.08 7.54
C GLU A 121 6.23 5.65 7.50
N VAL A 122 6.34 4.99 6.34
CA VAL A 122 5.97 3.57 6.21
C VAL A 122 6.87 2.71 7.10
N GLU A 123 8.17 2.93 7.07
CA GLU A 123 9.16 2.20 7.87
C GLU A 123 8.88 2.35 9.38
N SER A 124 8.64 3.57 9.87
CA SER A 124 8.34 3.84 11.28
C SER A 124 7.14 3.05 11.80
N LEU A 125 6.08 2.95 10.99
CA LEU A 125 4.87 2.21 11.33
C LEU A 125 5.05 0.68 11.20
N CYS A 126 6.02 0.25 10.39
CA CYS A 126 6.41 -1.13 10.17
C CYS A 126 7.42 -1.64 11.22
N ASN A 127 8.21 -0.75 11.82
CA ASN A 127 9.36 -1.05 12.67
C ASN A 127 9.06 -1.94 13.90
N PRO A 128 7.89 -1.91 14.56
CA PRO A 128 7.59 -2.86 15.64
C PRO A 128 7.59 -4.33 15.20
N MET A 129 7.46 -4.62 13.89
CA MET A 129 7.30 -5.97 13.32
C MET A 129 8.46 -6.41 12.42
N PHE A 130 9.26 -5.48 11.87
CA PHE A 130 10.34 -5.77 10.91
C PHE A 130 11.74 -5.35 11.37
N SER A 131 11.95 -5.10 12.66
CA SER A 131 13.27 -4.74 13.22
C SER A 131 14.42 -5.70 12.88
N ASN A 132 14.11 -6.91 12.37
CA ASN A 132 15.08 -7.90 11.91
C ASN A 132 15.17 -8.10 10.37
N GLU A 133 14.30 -7.49 9.56
CA GLU A 133 14.39 -7.57 8.10
C GLU A 133 15.19 -6.35 7.58
N ARG A 134 16.52 -6.43 7.66
CA ARG A 134 17.42 -5.46 7.01
C ARG A 134 17.05 -5.36 5.53
N ASN A 135 16.65 -4.17 5.11
CA ASN A 135 16.49 -3.78 3.71
C ASN A 135 17.77 -4.16 2.93
N TYR A 136 17.71 -5.16 2.05
CA TYR A 136 18.78 -5.51 1.09
C TYR A 136 18.79 -4.59 -0.14
N ILE A 137 18.14 -3.44 -0.07
CA ILE A 137 18.11 -2.47 -1.17
C ILE A 137 19.18 -1.41 -0.88
N CYS A 138 20.17 -1.37 -1.78
CA CYS A 138 21.36 -0.50 -1.85
C CYS A 138 22.67 -1.10 -1.31
N ARG A 139 23.20 -2.14 -1.99
CA ARG A 139 24.63 -2.15 -2.38
C ARG A 139 24.72 -1.67 -3.82
N PHE A 140 24.71 -0.36 -4.00
CA PHE A 140 25.40 0.27 -5.12
C PHE A 140 26.43 1.17 -4.48
N GLU A 141 27.62 0.63 -4.26
CA GLU A 141 28.84 1.43 -4.24
C GLU A 141 29.82 0.77 -5.21
N SER A 142 30.38 1.67 -6.02
CA SER A 142 31.32 1.55 -7.13
C SER A 142 32.56 0.72 -6.86
#